data_AF-A0A0S9C775-F1
#
_entry.id   AF-A0A0S9C775-F1
#
_cell.length_a   1.000
_cell.length_b   1.000
_cell.length_c   1.000
_cell.angle_alpha   90.00
_cell.angle_beta   90.00
_cell.angle_gamma   90.00
#
_symmetry.space_group_name_H-M   'P 1'
#
loop_
_entity.id
_entity.type
_entity.pdbx_description
1 polymer ?
#
loop_
_entity_poly.entity_id
_entity_poly.type
_entity_poly.pdbx_seq_one_letter_code
_entity_poly.pdbx_strand_id
1 'polypeptide(L)' 'MSEPQENYSAEAVASSTDPHDWGRAMALAVTRLAEQLAPADSEDIHASLVGRDLHLKIRDDDAAGVTITVSTAPVSGRSS' A
#
# COMPACT_ATOMS: atom_id res chain seq x y z
N MET A 1 -11.64 20.71 14.94
CA MET A 1 -12.31 20.08 13.80
C MET A 1 -11.44 18.90 13.41
N SER A 2 -11.88 17.67 13.63
CA SER A 2 -11.13 16.50 13.15
C SER A 2 -11.40 16.40 11.66
N GLU A 3 -10.38 16.65 10.84
CA GLU A 3 -10.44 16.36 9.41
C GLU A 3 -10.78 14.87 9.24
N PRO A 4 -11.64 14.50 8.27
CA PRO A 4 -11.87 13.09 7.98
C PRO A 4 -10.50 12.47 7.68
N GLN A 5 -10.10 11.49 8.50
CA GLN A 5 -8.86 10.78 8.30
C GLN A 5 -9.01 10.00 7.00
N GLU A 6 -8.52 10.58 5.89
CA GLU A 6 -8.62 9.95 4.58
C GLU A 6 -7.75 8.69 4.58
N ASN A 7 -8.40 7.54 4.48
CA ASN A 7 -7.75 6.25 4.48
C ASN A 7 -7.22 5.94 3.08
N TYR A 8 -6.03 6.44 2.77
CA TYR A 8 -5.36 6.14 1.51
C TYR A 8 -4.83 4.71 1.51
N SER A 9 -4.96 4.04 0.37
CA SER A 9 -4.45 2.68 0.15
C SER A 9 -4.08 2.46 -1.30
N ALA A 10 -3.06 1.65 -1.52
CA ALA A 10 -2.65 1.21 -2.85
C ALA A 10 -2.33 -0.28 -2.86
N GLU A 11 -2.51 -0.91 -4.02
CA GLU A 11 -2.33 -2.35 -4.19
C GLU A 11 -1.39 -2.66 -5.34
N ALA A 12 -0.72 -3.81 -5.26
CA ALA A 12 0.05 -4.41 -6.32
C ALA A 12 0.06 -5.93 -6.19
N VAL A 13 0.20 -6.63 -7.31
CA VAL A 13 0.16 -8.09 -7.36
C VAL A 13 1.57 -8.64 -7.57
N ALA A 14 1.94 -9.66 -6.79
CA ALA A 14 3.07 -10.51 -7.07
C ALA A 14 2.57 -11.82 -7.67
N SER A 15 3.19 -12.29 -8.75
CA SER A 15 2.80 -13.51 -9.48
C SER A 15 3.15 -14.82 -8.75
N SER A 16 3.54 -14.75 -7.49
CA SER A 16 4.08 -15.84 -6.68
C SER A 16 3.63 -15.69 -5.24
N THR A 17 3.36 -16.80 -4.58
CA THR A 17 3.10 -16.86 -3.14
C THR A 17 4.40 -16.94 -2.32
N ASP A 18 5.57 -17.00 -2.96
CA ASP A 18 6.87 -16.98 -2.28
C ASP A 18 7.19 -15.55 -1.79
N PRO A 19 7.34 -15.32 -0.48
CA PRO A 19 7.68 -14.01 0.08
C PRO A 19 8.94 -13.37 -0.48
N HIS A 20 9.89 -14.16 -0.97
CA HIS A 20 11.11 -13.64 -1.59
C HIS A 20 10.83 -12.87 -2.89
N ASP A 21 9.72 -13.16 -3.57
CA ASP A 21 9.33 -12.52 -4.82
C ASP A 21 8.51 -11.22 -4.63
N TRP A 22 8.04 -10.96 -3.40
CA TRP A 22 7.08 -9.90 -3.11
C TRP A 22 7.67 -8.49 -3.13
N GLY A 23 8.99 -8.35 -3.03
CA GLY A 23 9.66 -7.06 -2.92
C GLY A 23 9.28 -6.07 -4.02
N ARG A 24 9.12 -6.54 -5.26
CA ARG A 24 8.72 -5.67 -6.39
C ARG A 24 7.28 -5.18 -6.27
N ALA A 25 6.35 -6.04 -5.88
CA ALA A 25 4.96 -5.66 -5.68
C ALA A 25 4.82 -4.72 -4.48
N MET A 26 5.53 -4.98 -3.38
CA MET A 26 5.56 -4.09 -2.23
C MET A 26 6.10 -2.70 -2.60
N ALA A 27 7.23 -2.62 -3.32
CA ALA A 27 7.78 -1.34 -3.77
C ALA A 27 6.79 -0.56 -4.66
N LEU A 28 6.06 -1.27 -5.54
CA LEU A 28 5.06 -0.64 -6.40
C LEU A 28 3.85 -0.12 -5.60
N ALA A 29 3.34 -0.89 -4.64
CA ALA A 29 2.24 -0.45 -3.78
C ALA A 29 2.65 0.77 -2.93
N VAL A 30 3.87 0.79 -2.39
CA VAL A 30 4.42 1.94 -1.66
C VAL A 30 4.53 3.17 -2.54
N THR A 31 5.06 3.05 -3.77
CA THR A 31 5.15 4.18 -4.70
C THR A 31 3.77 4.72 -5.09
N ARG A 32 2.80 3.84 -5.37
CA ARG A 32 1.42 4.27 -5.66
C ARG A 32 0.75 4.97 -4.48
N LEU A 33 1.07 4.56 -3.25
CA LEU A 33 0.57 5.25 -2.06
C LEU A 33 1.24 6.63 -1.91
N ALA A 34 2.55 6.74 -2.18
CA ALA A 34 3.24 8.02 -2.19
C ALA A 34 2.63 8.99 -3.22
N GLU A 35 2.31 8.51 -4.44
CA GLU A 35 1.65 9.30 -5.49
C GLU A 35 0.28 9.84 -5.04
N GLN A 36 -0.49 9.09 -4.25
CA GLN A 36 -1.78 9.54 -3.72
C GLN A 36 -1.64 10.62 -2.65
N LEU A 37 -0.58 10.54 -1.85
CA LEU A 37 -0.35 11.41 -0.69
C LEU A 37 0.43 12.68 -1.05
N ALA A 38 1.25 12.62 -2.09
CA ALA A 38 2.13 13.71 -2.46
C ALA A 38 1.34 14.92 -2.99
N PRO A 39 1.71 16.15 -2.59
CA PRO A 39 1.25 17.36 -3.26
C PRO A 39 1.56 17.32 -4.76
N ALA A 40 0.72 17.97 -5.58
CA ALA A 40 0.85 17.96 -7.03
C ALA A 40 2.19 18.54 -7.55
N ASP A 41 2.87 19.36 -6.73
CA ASP A 41 4.16 20.00 -7.00
C ASP A 41 5.34 19.35 -6.25
N SER A 42 5.14 18.16 -5.67
CA SER A 42 6.18 17.46 -4.91
C SER A 42 7.36 17.02 -5.79
N GLU A 43 8.58 17.43 -5.41
CA GLU A 43 9.83 16.99 -6.06
C GLU A 43 10.24 15.56 -5.67
N ASP A 44 9.80 15.09 -4.49
CA ASP A 44 10.02 13.73 -3.98
C ASP A 44 8.73 13.21 -3.32
N ILE A 45 7.98 12.41 -4.08
CA ILE A 45 6.72 11.84 -3.62
C ILE A 45 6.89 10.94 -2.38
N HIS A 46 8.04 10.27 -2.23
CA HIS A 46 8.27 9.31 -1.16
C HIS A 46 8.50 10.00 0.20
N ALA A 47 8.90 11.27 0.20
CA ALA A 47 8.99 12.07 1.42
C ALA A 47 7.67 12.12 2.20
N SER A 48 6.53 12.04 1.51
CA SER A 48 5.18 12.04 2.11
C SER A 48 4.88 10.79 2.96
N LEU A 49 5.70 9.74 2.84
CA LEU A 49 5.58 8.51 3.62
C LEU A 49 6.47 8.51 4.87
N VAL A 50 7.49 9.37 4.94
CA VAL A 50 8.47 9.35 6.03
C VAL A 50 7.80 9.71 7.37
N GLY A 51 7.98 8.85 8.38
CA GLY A 51 7.41 9.04 9.72
C GLY A 51 5.92 8.71 9.83
N ARG A 52 5.29 8.22 8.75
CA ARG A 52 3.90 7.79 8.76
C ARG A 52 3.82 6.28 9.05
N ASP A 53 2.85 5.89 9.87
CA ASP A 53 2.52 4.48 10.07
C ASP A 53 1.85 3.91 8.81
N LEU A 54 2.41 2.82 8.29
CA LEU A 54 1.86 2.09 7.15
C LEU A 54 1.39 0.71 7.59
N HIS A 55 0.21 0.33 7.13
CA HIS A 55 -0.37 -0.98 7.35
C HIS A 55 -0.24 -1.82 6.09
N LEU A 56 0.33 -3.01 6.24
CA LEU A 56 0.49 -3.99 5.17
C LEU A 56 -0.58 -5.07 5.31
N LYS A 57 -1.30 -5.36 4.23
CA LYS A 57 -2.18 -6.53 4.13
C LYS A 57 -1.79 -7.35 2.91
N ILE A 58 -1.60 -8.65 3.11
CA ILE A 58 -1.28 -9.60 2.05
C ILE A 58 -2.49 -10.54 1.92
N ARG A 59 -2.98 -10.70 0.71
CA ARG A 59 -4.13 -11.56 0.38
C ARG A 59 -3.72 -12.52 -0.71
N ASP A 60 -4.13 -13.78 -0.58
CA ASP A 60 -4.09 -14.71 -1.70
C ASP A 60 -4.98 -14.17 -2.83
N ASP A 61 -4.48 -14.27 -4.04
CA ASP A 61 -5.23 -14.04 -5.26
C ASP A 61 -5.23 -15.37 -6.02
N ASP A 62 -6.34 -16.11 -5.87
CA ASP A 62 -6.54 -17.49 -6.33
C ASP A 62 -6.16 -17.73 -7.80
N ALA A 63 -6.03 -16.67 -8.61
CA ALA A 63 -5.64 -16.74 -10.02
C ALA A 63 -4.27 -16.10 -10.34
N ALA A 64 -3.70 -15.26 -9.47
CA ALA A 64 -2.60 -14.37 -9.83
C ALA A 64 -1.44 -14.29 -8.81
N GLY A 65 -1.48 -15.04 -7.71
CA GLY A 65 -0.42 -15.07 -6.70
C GLY A 65 -0.86 -14.36 -5.43
N VAL A 66 -0.22 -13.25 -5.04
CA VAL A 66 -0.67 -12.47 -3.88
C VAL A 66 -0.91 -11.01 -4.22
N THR A 67 -1.96 -10.44 -3.63
CA THR A 67 -2.21 -9.01 -3.61
C THR A 67 -1.61 -8.41 -2.35
N ILE A 68 -0.74 -7.42 -2.53
CA ILE A 68 -0.15 -6.61 -1.48
C ILE A 68 -0.88 -5.27 -1.44
N THR A 69 -1.52 -4.97 -0.32
CA THR A 69 -2.14 -3.68 -0.02
C THR A 69 -1.30 -2.94 1.01
N VAL A 70 -0.98 -1.67 0.75
CA VAL A 70 -0.35 -0.75 1.72
C VAL A 70 -1.31 0.40 1.97
N SER A 71 -1.55 0.74 3.23
CA SER A 71 -2.51 1.80 3.62
C SER A 71 -2.03 2.65 4.79
N THR A 72 -2.61 3.85 4.91
CA THR A 72 -2.33 4.80 6.00
C THR A 72 -3.20 4.60 7.25
N ALA A 73 -4.12 3.63 7.19
CA ALA A 73 -4.97 3.21 8.29
C ALA A 73 -5.17 1.69 8.22
N PRO A 74 -5.56 1.04 9.32
CA PRO A 74 -5.84 -0.39 9.31
C PRO A 74 -6.87 -0.75 8.23
N VAL A 75 -6.50 -1.66 7.32
CA VAL A 75 -7.47 -2.19 6.36
C VAL A 75 -8.42 -3.09 7.13
N SER A 76 -9.70 -2.71 7.26
CA SER A 76 -10.72 -3.52 7.93
C SER A 76 -10.67 -4.94 7.40
N GLY A 77 -10.13 -5.86 8.20
CA GLY A 77 -10.14 -7.28 7.91
C GLY A 77 -11.56 -7.77 8.07
N ARG A 78 -12.28 -8.00 6.97
CA ARG A 78 -13.38 -8.96 7.03
C ARG A 78 -12.71 -10.33 7.10
N SER A 79 -12.53 -10.84 8.31
CA SER A 79 -12.23 -12.25 8.54
C SER A 79 -13.41 -13.04 7.98
N SER A 80 -13.21 -13.72 6.86
CA SER A 80 -14.09 -14.79 6.42
C SER A 80 -13.68 -16.09 7.09
#